data_AF-I0YNQ1-F1
#
_entry.id   AF-I0YNQ1-F1
#
_cell.length_a   1.000
_cell.length_b   1.000
_cell.length_c   1.000
_cell.angle_alpha   90.00
_cell.angle_beta   90.00
_cell.angle_gamma   90.00
#
_symmetry.space_group_name_H-M   'P 1'
#
loop_
_entity.id
_entity.type
_entity.pdbx_description
1 polymer ?
#
loop_
_entity_poly.entity_id
_entity_poly.type
_entity_poly.pdbx_seq_one_letter_code
_entity_poly.pdbx_strand_id
1 'polypeptide(L)'
;QVAAKQMVGLYLSVWVTKTILPQIRGVQVTAVGTGVMGFLGNKGAVAVRMRVFDTGVELINAHLSSGESEGDKLKRHSDFLEIIRRGQYPPDSDAKEPETSLACDQTFWVGDLNYRLNFPDKQVREQVRLRKFDALAEHDELVQAREAGDAFQGWCEGALTFPPTYKFRCVRDTVYKDRRRTPAWTDRVLWRSKGKSSAPHQLIYASAMDIMMSDHRLVYAAFVFPVSACAQGLMR
;
A
#
# COMPACT_ATOMS: atom_id res chain seq x y z
N GLN A 1 15.07 7.68 -12.58
CA GLN A 1 14.65 6.45 -11.88
C GLN A 1 15.78 6.00 -10.98
N VAL A 2 15.52 5.67 -9.71
CA VAL A 2 16.55 5.18 -8.76
C VAL A 2 16.46 3.67 -8.53
N ALA A 3 15.26 3.10 -8.64
CA ALA A 3 15.03 1.67 -8.51
C ALA A 3 13.75 1.26 -9.23
N ALA A 4 13.69 0.00 -9.63
CA ALA A 4 12.45 -0.68 -9.97
C ALA A 4 12.53 -2.16 -9.57
N LYS A 5 11.37 -2.74 -9.26
CA LYS A 5 11.25 -4.16 -8.98
C LYS A 5 9.94 -4.69 -9.56
N GLN A 6 10.03 -5.86 -10.19
CA GLN A 6 8.89 -6.58 -10.74
C GLN A 6 8.81 -8.00 -10.17
N MET A 7 7.59 -8.48 -9.96
CA MET A 7 7.28 -9.88 -9.68
C MET A 7 5.97 -10.24 -10.38
N VAL A 8 6.04 -11.03 -11.45
CA VAL A 8 4.87 -11.35 -12.30
C VAL A 8 4.20 -10.05 -12.79
N GLY A 9 2.96 -9.76 -12.35
CA GLY A 9 2.21 -8.55 -12.70
C GLY A 9 2.37 -7.38 -11.72
N LEU A 10 3.09 -7.57 -10.61
CA LEU A 10 3.41 -6.50 -9.66
C LEU A 10 4.64 -5.74 -10.14
N TYR A 11 4.54 -4.41 -10.19
CA TYR A 11 5.64 -3.53 -10.56
C TYR A 11 5.71 -2.32 -9.64
N LEU A 12 6.90 -2.00 -9.14
CA LEU A 12 7.19 -0.80 -8.36
C LEU A 12 8.37 -0.08 -9.00
N SER A 13 8.26 1.24 -9.12
CA SER A 13 9.27 2.11 -9.73
C SER A 13 9.40 3.40 -8.93
N VAL A 14 10.63 3.78 -8.58
CA VAL A 14 10.92 4.92 -7.70
C VAL A 14 11.71 5.96 -8.48
N TRP A 15 11.26 7.21 -8.37
CA TRP A 15 11.83 8.36 -9.07
C TRP A 15 12.11 9.46 -8.08
N VAL A 16 13.22 10.15 -8.28
CA VAL A 16 13.64 11.32 -7.48
C VAL A 16 14.04 12.44 -8.43
N THR A 17 13.94 13.68 -7.96
CA THR A 17 14.43 14.84 -8.71
C THR A 17 15.95 14.82 -8.79
N LYS A 18 16.52 15.47 -9.82
CA LYS A 18 17.99 15.58 -9.97
C LYS A 18 18.65 16.23 -8.75
N THR A 19 17.94 17.12 -8.07
CA THR A 19 18.41 17.82 -6.86
C THR A 19 18.59 16.87 -5.67
N ILE A 20 17.70 15.90 -5.49
CA ILE A 20 17.76 14.94 -4.37
C ILE A 20 18.62 13.72 -4.69
N LEU A 21 18.84 13.40 -5.96
CA LEU A 21 19.58 12.22 -6.40
C LEU A 21 20.93 11.99 -5.67
N PRO A 22 21.80 13.01 -5.45
CA PRO A 22 23.06 12.82 -4.73
C PRO A 22 22.91 12.41 -3.26
N GLN A 23 21.71 12.56 -2.69
CA GLN A 23 21.39 12.26 -1.29
C GLN A 23 20.78 10.87 -1.12
N ILE A 24 20.57 10.13 -2.21
CA ILE A 24 20.02 8.77 -2.20
C ILE A 24 21.16 7.75 -2.02
N ARG A 25 21.04 6.89 -1.01
CA ARG A 25 22.05 5.85 -0.68
C ARG A 25 21.37 4.53 -0.31
N GLY A 26 22.14 3.43 -0.31
CA GLY A 26 21.68 2.13 0.21
C GLY A 26 20.40 1.61 -0.46
N VAL A 27 20.29 1.78 -1.79
CA VAL A 27 19.10 1.35 -2.53
C VAL A 27 19.10 -0.17 -2.62
N GLN A 28 18.05 -0.80 -2.09
CA GLN A 28 17.86 -2.24 -2.08
C GLN A 28 16.43 -2.58 -2.50
N VAL A 29 16.25 -3.76 -3.09
CA VAL A 29 14.93 -4.24 -3.54
C VAL A 29 14.69 -5.66 -3.06
N THR A 30 13.43 -5.99 -2.76
CA THR A 30 13.02 -7.35 -2.39
C THR A 30 11.67 -7.70 -3.00
N ALA A 31 11.33 -8.98 -3.01
CA ALA A 31 10.04 -9.48 -3.48
C ALA A 31 9.64 -10.72 -2.68
N VAL A 32 8.36 -10.79 -2.31
CA VAL A 32 7.78 -11.90 -1.55
C VAL A 32 6.54 -12.38 -2.29
N GLY A 33 6.54 -13.62 -2.76
CA GLY A 33 5.34 -14.27 -3.30
C GLY A 33 4.51 -14.90 -2.18
N THR A 34 3.18 -14.71 -2.23
CA THR A 34 2.21 -15.27 -1.26
C THR A 34 1.09 -16.06 -1.94
N GLY A 35 1.24 -16.39 -3.23
CA GLY A 35 0.23 -17.11 -4.00
C GLY A 35 -0.04 -18.56 -3.54
N VAL A 36 -0.54 -19.39 -4.46
CA VAL A 36 -0.74 -20.83 -4.25
C VAL A 36 0.46 -21.48 -3.57
N MET A 37 0.19 -22.30 -2.55
CA MET A 37 1.19 -22.93 -1.67
C MET A 37 2.10 -21.96 -0.88
N GLY A 38 1.79 -20.66 -0.83
CA GLY A 38 2.56 -19.66 -0.11
C GLY A 38 3.75 -19.06 -0.88
N PHE A 39 3.93 -19.43 -2.15
CA PHE A 39 5.05 -18.94 -2.97
C PHE A 39 4.78 -18.92 -4.49
N LEU A 40 3.88 -19.75 -5.03
CA LEU A 40 3.56 -19.77 -6.46
C LEU A 40 2.37 -18.87 -6.78
N GLY A 41 2.56 -17.77 -7.49
CA GLY A 41 1.42 -17.06 -8.08
C GLY A 41 1.66 -15.58 -8.33
N ASN A 42 0.59 -14.90 -8.73
CA ASN A 42 0.55 -13.47 -9.04
C ASN A 42 0.22 -12.59 -7.82
N LYS A 43 0.42 -13.10 -6.60
CA LYS A 43 0.12 -12.44 -5.32
C LYS A 43 1.37 -12.31 -4.46
N GLY A 44 1.40 -11.27 -3.64
CA GLY A 44 2.51 -10.95 -2.77
C GLY A 44 2.91 -9.49 -2.87
N ALA A 45 4.19 -9.18 -2.73
CA ALA A 45 4.69 -7.80 -2.78
C ALA A 45 6.07 -7.68 -3.44
N VAL A 46 6.32 -6.49 -3.98
CA VAL A 46 7.66 -6.00 -4.34
C VAL A 46 7.93 -4.75 -3.52
N ALA A 47 9.17 -4.57 -3.07
CA ALA A 47 9.52 -3.43 -2.23
C ALA A 47 10.87 -2.83 -2.62
N VAL A 48 10.99 -1.52 -2.41
CA VAL A 48 12.24 -0.76 -2.53
C VAL A 48 12.51 -0.10 -1.20
N ARG A 49 13.74 -0.24 -0.73
CA ARG A 49 14.29 0.46 0.42
C ARG A 49 15.41 1.38 -0.04
N MET A 50 15.52 2.56 0.56
CA MET A 50 16.63 3.48 0.34
C MET A 50 16.82 4.39 1.54
N ARG A 51 17.96 5.07 1.62
CA ARG A 51 18.16 6.24 2.48
C ARG A 51 18.00 7.50 1.65
N VAL A 52 17.20 8.45 2.15
CA VAL A 52 17.08 9.82 1.65
C VAL A 52 17.71 10.72 2.70
N PHE A 53 18.90 11.28 2.41
CA PHE A 53 19.81 11.76 3.45
C PHE A 53 20.04 10.64 4.47
N ASP A 54 19.86 10.88 5.78
CA ASP A 54 19.98 9.84 6.82
C ASP A 54 18.64 9.20 7.22
N THR A 55 17.55 9.53 6.53
CA THR A 55 16.24 8.92 6.78
C THR A 55 16.04 7.67 5.92
N GLY A 56 15.79 6.54 6.56
CA GLY A 56 15.41 5.29 5.90
C GLY A 56 13.97 5.35 5.39
N VAL A 57 13.77 5.06 4.10
CA VAL A 57 12.48 5.05 3.43
C VAL A 57 12.26 3.71 2.75
N GLU A 58 11.11 3.09 3.01
CA GLU A 58 10.66 1.85 2.40
C GLU A 58 9.33 2.06 1.67
N LEU A 59 9.24 1.56 0.45
CA LEU A 59 8.05 1.58 -0.41
C LEU A 59 7.69 0.14 -0.76
N ILE A 60 6.51 -0.31 -0.38
CA ILE A 60 6.01 -1.67 -0.60
C ILE A 60 4.80 -1.58 -1.52
N ASN A 61 4.82 -2.29 -2.65
CA ASN A 61 3.66 -2.49 -3.52
C ASN A 61 3.18 -3.93 -3.42
N ALA A 62 1.94 -4.14 -2.97
CA ALA A 62 1.36 -5.46 -2.75
C ALA A 62 0.11 -5.71 -3.60
N HIS A 63 -0.10 -6.98 -3.94
CA HIS A 63 -1.35 -7.49 -4.49
C HIS A 63 -1.75 -8.70 -3.64
N LEU A 64 -2.73 -8.50 -2.75
CA LEU A 64 -3.16 -9.52 -1.78
C LEU A 64 -4.28 -10.40 -2.34
N SER A 65 -4.58 -11.49 -1.64
CA SER A 65 -5.59 -12.47 -2.04
C SER A 65 -6.96 -11.84 -2.31
N SER A 66 -7.51 -12.13 -3.49
CA SER A 66 -8.84 -11.67 -3.92
C SER A 66 -9.96 -12.57 -3.39
N GLY A 67 -11.18 -12.04 -3.34
CA GLY A 67 -12.39 -12.80 -2.97
C GLY A 67 -13.16 -12.12 -1.84
N GLU A 68 -14.41 -12.53 -1.66
CA GLU A 68 -15.41 -11.89 -0.78
C GLU A 68 -15.87 -12.82 0.36
N SER A 69 -15.34 -14.05 0.45
CA SER A 69 -15.65 -14.92 1.57
C SER A 69 -14.82 -14.54 2.80
N GLU A 70 -15.29 -14.91 3.99
CA GLU A 70 -14.52 -14.79 5.23
C GLU A 70 -13.15 -15.48 5.14
N GLY A 71 -13.08 -16.63 4.45
CA GLY A 71 -11.81 -17.30 4.19
C GLY A 71 -10.88 -16.54 3.24
N ASP A 72 -11.39 -15.65 2.38
CA ASP A 72 -10.56 -14.76 1.54
C ASP A 72 -9.99 -13.59 2.35
N LYS A 73 -10.78 -13.04 3.27
CA LYS A 73 -10.33 -12.02 4.22
C LYS A 73 -9.17 -12.54 5.08
N LEU A 74 -9.29 -13.73 5.66
CA LEU A 74 -8.22 -14.35 6.44
C LEU A 74 -6.95 -14.65 5.61
N LYS A 75 -7.10 -14.96 4.32
CA LYS A 75 -5.96 -15.09 3.40
C LYS A 75 -5.23 -13.76 3.21
N ARG A 76 -5.94 -12.63 3.08
CA ARG A 76 -5.31 -11.30 3.01
C ARG A 76 -4.52 -10.95 4.27
N HIS A 77 -5.04 -11.29 5.45
CA HIS A 77 -4.32 -11.10 6.72
C HIS A 77 -3.03 -11.93 6.72
N SER A 78 -3.13 -13.18 6.28
CA SER A 78 -2.00 -14.10 6.18
C SER A 78 -0.95 -13.63 5.15
N ASP A 79 -1.38 -13.12 3.99
CA ASP A 79 -0.49 -12.51 2.99
C ASP A 79 0.30 -11.33 3.58
N PHE A 80 -0.38 -10.44 4.31
CA PHE A 80 0.26 -9.31 4.98
C PHE A 80 1.34 -9.77 5.97
N LEU A 81 1.01 -10.72 6.86
CA LEU A 81 1.96 -11.25 7.83
C LEU A 81 3.16 -11.93 7.16
N GLU A 82 2.93 -12.67 6.07
CA GLU A 82 3.98 -13.36 5.33
C GLU A 82 4.92 -12.39 4.61
N ILE A 83 4.38 -11.31 4.02
CA ILE A 83 5.19 -10.24 3.42
C ILE A 83 6.07 -9.58 4.46
N ILE A 84 5.56 -9.27 5.66
CA ILE A 84 6.37 -8.70 6.75
C ILE A 84 7.45 -9.67 7.21
N ARG A 85 7.10 -10.95 7.38
CA ARG A 85 8.03 -11.97 7.89
C ARG A 85 9.18 -12.26 6.93
N ARG A 86 8.89 -12.34 5.63
CA ARG A 86 9.87 -12.72 4.58
C ARG A 86 10.49 -11.54 3.85
N GLY A 87 9.90 -10.35 3.95
CA GLY A 87 10.45 -9.12 3.41
C GLY A 87 11.74 -8.78 4.14
N GLN A 88 12.86 -9.17 3.57
CA GLN A 88 14.19 -8.94 4.13
C GLN A 88 15.10 -8.33 3.08
N TYR A 89 16.05 -7.55 3.58
CA TYR A 89 17.10 -6.94 2.80
C TYR A 89 18.46 -7.48 3.25
N PRO A 90 19.44 -7.63 2.33
CA PRO A 90 20.80 -7.94 2.72
C PRO A 90 21.30 -6.88 3.73
N PRO A 91 22.08 -7.28 4.75
CA PRO A 91 22.67 -6.32 5.67
C PRO A 91 23.56 -5.32 4.92
N ASP A 92 23.53 -4.04 5.33
CA ASP A 92 24.59 -3.09 4.99
C ASP A 92 25.89 -3.61 5.64
N SER A 93 27.03 -3.44 4.96
CA SER A 93 28.30 -4.19 5.04
C SER A 93 28.95 -4.49 6.41
N ASP A 94 28.37 -4.06 7.54
CA ASP A 94 28.85 -4.30 8.91
C ASP A 94 27.83 -4.97 9.85
N ALA A 95 26.58 -5.20 9.41
CA ALA A 95 25.54 -5.83 10.23
C ALA A 95 25.53 -7.37 10.05
N LYS A 96 25.49 -8.12 11.16
CA LYS A 96 25.45 -9.60 11.15
C LYS A 96 24.07 -10.18 10.83
N GLU A 97 23.00 -9.38 10.94
CA GLU A 97 21.62 -9.84 10.77
C GLU A 97 20.93 -9.08 9.62
N PRO A 98 20.06 -9.74 8.84
CA PRO A 98 19.26 -9.07 7.81
C PRO A 98 18.37 -7.99 8.44
N GLU A 99 18.32 -6.82 7.82
CA GLU A 99 17.32 -5.84 8.23
C GLU A 99 15.95 -6.24 7.67
N THR A 100 14.99 -6.41 8.57
CA THR A 100 13.62 -6.79 8.23
C THR A 100 12.85 -5.61 7.62
N SER A 101 11.81 -5.91 6.84
CA SER A 101 10.80 -4.93 6.46
C SER A 101 10.24 -4.26 7.73
N LEU A 102 9.91 -2.96 7.65
CA LEU A 102 9.55 -2.09 8.79
C LEU A 102 10.72 -1.63 9.68
N ALA A 103 11.96 -1.89 9.28
CA ALA A 103 13.14 -1.30 9.92
C ALA A 103 13.40 0.15 9.50
N CYS A 104 12.71 0.69 8.48
CA CYS A 104 12.88 2.06 8.02
C CYS A 104 12.20 3.08 8.95
N ASP A 105 12.64 4.34 8.87
CA ASP A 105 12.02 5.44 9.62
C ASP A 105 10.63 5.76 9.06
N GLN A 106 10.49 5.64 7.73
CA GLN A 106 9.24 5.82 7.00
C GLN A 106 8.99 4.59 6.13
N THR A 107 7.82 3.96 6.28
CA THR A 107 7.37 2.89 5.40
C THR A 107 6.02 3.26 4.80
N PHE A 108 5.90 3.16 3.49
CA PHE A 108 4.64 3.30 2.76
C PHE A 108 4.25 1.97 2.14
N TRP A 109 3.00 1.59 2.30
CA TRP A 109 2.43 0.37 1.74
C TRP A 109 1.30 0.72 0.79
N VAL A 110 1.43 0.31 -0.46
CA VAL A 110 0.49 0.61 -1.53
C VAL A 110 0.07 -0.65 -2.27
N GLY A 111 -1.01 -0.55 -3.03
CA GLY A 111 -1.38 -1.54 -4.04
C GLY A 111 -2.81 -2.04 -3.90
N ASP A 112 -3.11 -3.11 -4.62
CA ASP A 112 -4.42 -3.79 -4.58
C ASP A 112 -4.44 -4.76 -3.39
N LEU A 113 -4.87 -4.24 -2.24
CA LEU A 113 -4.97 -4.99 -1.00
C LEU A 113 -6.22 -5.87 -0.97
N ASN A 114 -7.12 -5.74 -1.95
CA ASN A 114 -8.27 -6.62 -2.18
C ASN A 114 -9.28 -6.74 -1.04
N TYR A 115 -9.17 -5.96 0.03
CA TYR A 115 -10.19 -5.88 1.08
C TYR A 115 -11.52 -5.36 0.52
N ARG A 116 -12.62 -5.84 1.11
CA ARG A 116 -13.99 -5.67 0.64
C ARG A 116 -14.83 -4.94 1.67
N LEU A 117 -16.10 -4.70 1.33
CA LEU A 117 -17.07 -4.16 2.26
C LEU A 117 -17.89 -5.29 2.87
N ASN A 118 -17.92 -5.35 4.20
CA ASN A 118 -18.84 -6.20 4.95
C ASN A 118 -20.21 -5.51 5.06
N PHE A 119 -20.85 -5.26 3.92
CA PHE A 119 -22.13 -4.57 3.82
C PHE A 119 -22.94 -5.06 2.62
N PRO A 120 -24.27 -5.24 2.74
CA PRO A 120 -25.11 -5.68 1.63
C PRO A 120 -24.98 -4.80 0.38
N ASP A 121 -24.80 -5.43 -0.79
CA ASP A 121 -24.53 -4.75 -2.07
C ASP A 121 -25.52 -3.61 -2.39
N LYS A 122 -26.82 -3.82 -2.16
CA LYS A 122 -27.83 -2.78 -2.37
C LYS A 122 -27.57 -1.53 -1.52
N GLN A 123 -27.16 -1.73 -0.27
CA GLN A 123 -26.87 -0.62 0.64
C GLN A 123 -25.54 0.05 0.26
N VAL A 124 -24.52 -0.72 -0.12
CA VAL A 124 -23.25 -0.16 -0.65
C VAL A 124 -23.54 0.77 -1.83
N ARG A 125 -24.26 0.29 -2.84
CA ARG A 125 -24.56 1.09 -4.05
C ARG A 125 -25.37 2.34 -3.72
N GLU A 126 -26.27 2.26 -2.76
CA GLU A 126 -27.05 3.42 -2.31
C GLU A 126 -26.17 4.45 -1.58
N GLN A 127 -25.30 4.02 -0.65
CA GLN A 127 -24.38 4.94 0.03
C GLN A 127 -23.41 5.60 -0.96
N VAL A 128 -22.94 4.85 -1.96
CA VAL A 128 -22.11 5.38 -3.05
C VAL A 128 -22.88 6.44 -3.86
N ARG A 129 -24.15 6.17 -4.22
CA ARG A 129 -25.01 7.12 -4.93
C ARG A 129 -25.23 8.40 -4.12
N LEU A 130 -25.39 8.26 -2.80
CA LEU A 130 -25.56 9.37 -1.85
C LEU A 130 -24.23 10.03 -1.45
N ARG A 131 -23.08 9.52 -1.93
CA ARG A 131 -21.73 9.97 -1.57
C ARG A 131 -21.44 9.96 -0.07
N LYS A 132 -22.04 9.02 0.66
CA LYS A 132 -21.84 8.82 2.10
C LYS A 132 -20.67 7.88 2.35
N PHE A 133 -19.47 8.31 1.97
CA PHE A 133 -18.29 7.45 2.01
C PHE A 133 -17.77 7.19 3.42
N ASP A 134 -17.85 8.16 4.32
CA ASP A 134 -17.42 8.00 5.71
C ASP A 134 -18.19 6.88 6.42
N ALA A 135 -19.52 6.90 6.32
CA ALA A 135 -20.39 5.84 6.87
C ALA A 135 -20.16 4.48 6.17
N LEU A 136 -19.82 4.50 4.88
CA LEU A 136 -19.52 3.27 4.15
C LEU A 136 -18.17 2.66 4.57
N ALA A 137 -17.19 3.50 4.93
CA ALA A 137 -15.87 3.08 5.39
C ALA A 137 -15.90 2.35 6.74
N GLU A 138 -16.93 2.58 7.58
CA GLU A 138 -17.15 1.81 8.81
C GLU A 138 -17.37 0.30 8.54
N HIS A 139 -17.77 -0.05 7.32
CA HIS A 139 -17.96 -1.43 6.87
C HIS A 139 -16.78 -1.98 6.06
N ASP A 140 -15.68 -1.24 5.94
CA ASP A 140 -14.49 -1.66 5.20
C ASP A 140 -13.67 -2.67 6.01
N GLU A 141 -13.42 -3.84 5.42
CA GLU A 141 -12.69 -4.91 6.10
C GLU A 141 -11.26 -4.50 6.52
N LEU A 142 -10.59 -3.63 5.76
CA LEU A 142 -9.24 -3.18 6.13
C LEU A 142 -9.28 -2.20 7.30
N VAL A 143 -10.25 -1.27 7.32
CA VAL A 143 -10.49 -0.39 8.47
C VAL A 143 -10.74 -1.24 9.73
N GLN A 144 -11.66 -2.20 9.64
CA GLN A 144 -12.00 -3.09 10.75
C GLN A 144 -10.82 -3.95 11.19
N ALA A 145 -10.06 -4.54 10.26
CA ALA A 145 -8.89 -5.36 10.57
C ALA A 145 -7.78 -4.56 11.27
N ARG A 146 -7.60 -3.28 10.89
CA ARG A 146 -6.64 -2.37 11.54
C ARG A 146 -7.04 -2.02 12.97
N GLU A 147 -8.31 -1.74 13.19
CA GLU A 147 -8.87 -1.41 14.50
C GLU A 147 -8.88 -2.61 15.45
N ALA A 148 -9.24 -3.79 14.94
CA ALA A 148 -9.22 -5.05 15.69
C ALA A 148 -7.80 -5.57 15.97
N GLY A 149 -6.81 -5.12 15.18
CA GLY A 149 -5.42 -5.57 15.29
C GLY A 149 -5.11 -6.88 14.54
N ASP A 150 -6.01 -7.34 13.68
CA ASP A 150 -5.85 -8.58 12.90
C ASP A 150 -4.83 -8.44 11.76
N ALA A 151 -4.77 -7.27 11.14
CA ALA A 151 -3.83 -6.94 10.08
C ALA A 151 -3.55 -5.43 10.05
N PHE A 152 -2.37 -5.02 9.61
CA PHE A 152 -1.98 -3.61 9.51
C PHE A 152 -2.12 -2.82 10.83
N GLN A 153 -2.02 -3.47 11.99
CA GLN A 153 -2.00 -2.78 13.29
C GLN A 153 -0.86 -1.76 13.36
N GLY A 154 -1.16 -0.54 13.83
CA GLY A 154 -0.19 0.55 13.93
C GLY A 154 0.14 1.26 12.61
N TRP A 155 -0.46 0.85 11.50
CA TRP A 155 -0.41 1.61 10.24
C TRP A 155 -1.48 2.68 10.23
N CYS A 156 -1.18 3.79 9.55
CA CYS A 156 -2.07 4.91 9.31
C CYS A 156 -2.59 4.88 7.87
N GLU A 157 -3.79 5.40 7.67
CA GLU A 157 -4.43 5.60 6.38
C GLU A 157 -5.28 6.88 6.43
N GLY A 158 -5.39 7.60 5.31
CA GLY A 158 -6.26 8.76 5.20
C GLY A 158 -7.73 8.37 5.13
N ALA A 159 -8.61 9.34 5.38
CA ALA A 159 -10.04 9.15 5.22
C ALA A 159 -10.42 8.82 3.76
N LEU A 160 -11.27 7.81 3.58
CA LEU A 160 -11.78 7.38 2.28
C LEU A 160 -12.88 8.33 1.78
N THR A 161 -12.49 9.52 1.36
CA THR A 161 -13.40 10.58 0.89
C THR A 161 -13.75 10.49 -0.61
N PHE A 162 -13.31 9.43 -1.27
CA PHE A 162 -13.52 9.14 -2.68
C PHE A 162 -14.30 7.82 -2.86
N PRO A 163 -15.03 7.63 -3.97
CA PRO A 163 -15.83 6.42 -4.17
C PRO A 163 -14.98 5.15 -4.31
N PRO A 164 -15.56 3.96 -4.08
CA PRO A 164 -14.88 2.67 -4.26
C PRO A 164 -14.19 2.53 -5.63
N THR A 165 -12.96 2.01 -5.65
CA THR A 165 -12.15 1.98 -6.88
C THR A 165 -12.39 0.74 -7.73
N TYR A 166 -13.09 -0.25 -7.19
CA TYR A 166 -13.41 -1.53 -7.81
C TYR A 166 -14.88 -1.89 -7.53
N LYS A 167 -15.62 -2.68 -8.34
CA LYS A 167 -15.31 -3.19 -9.68
C LYS A 167 -16.17 -2.50 -10.74
N PHE A 168 -15.53 -1.99 -11.78
CA PHE A 168 -16.23 -1.52 -12.98
C PHE A 168 -16.39 -2.67 -13.98
N ARG A 169 -17.59 -2.86 -14.55
CA ARG A 169 -17.83 -3.99 -15.48
C ARG A 169 -17.04 -3.78 -16.77
N CYS A 170 -17.12 -2.58 -17.33
CA CYS A 170 -16.37 -2.16 -18.49
C CYS A 170 -15.42 -1.03 -18.08
N VAL A 171 -14.26 -0.98 -18.71
CA VAL A 171 -13.22 0.03 -18.42
C VAL A 171 -13.77 1.46 -18.46
N ARG A 172 -14.64 1.77 -19.45
CA ARG A 172 -15.26 3.10 -19.65
C ARG A 172 -16.52 3.36 -18.81
N ASP A 173 -16.88 2.47 -17.88
CA ASP A 173 -18.04 2.71 -17.04
C ASP A 173 -17.78 3.84 -16.04
N THR A 174 -18.75 4.74 -15.90
CA THR A 174 -18.79 5.78 -14.87
C THR A 174 -19.61 5.38 -13.64
N VAL A 175 -20.28 4.22 -13.71
CA VAL A 175 -21.18 3.70 -12.68
C VAL A 175 -20.95 2.20 -12.49
N TYR A 176 -21.20 1.70 -11.28
CA TYR A 176 -20.99 0.30 -10.93
C TYR A 176 -22.09 -0.59 -11.53
N LYS A 177 -21.78 -1.27 -12.65
CA LYS A 177 -22.70 -2.19 -13.35
C LYS A 177 -22.38 -3.67 -13.13
N ASP A 178 -21.27 -3.98 -12.46
CA ASP A 178 -20.95 -5.37 -12.10
C ASP A 178 -22.00 -5.89 -11.10
N ARG A 179 -22.59 -7.05 -11.38
CA ARG A 179 -23.64 -7.68 -10.55
C ARG A 179 -23.09 -8.84 -9.70
N ARG A 180 -21.85 -9.24 -9.95
CA ARG A 180 -21.18 -10.34 -9.25
C ARG A 180 -20.31 -9.83 -8.11
N ARG A 181 -19.82 -8.59 -8.23
CA ARG A 181 -18.95 -7.94 -7.23
C ARG A 181 -19.60 -6.67 -6.69
N THR A 182 -19.53 -6.55 -5.38
CA THR A 182 -19.91 -5.34 -4.66
C THR A 182 -18.80 -4.30 -4.85
N PRO A 183 -19.13 -2.99 -5.01
CA PRO A 183 -18.10 -1.96 -5.03
C PRO A 183 -17.24 -1.99 -3.75
N ALA A 184 -15.92 -1.84 -3.86
CA ALA A 184 -14.99 -1.85 -2.73
C ALA A 184 -13.75 -0.97 -2.96
N TRP A 185 -13.14 -0.49 -1.88
CA TRP A 185 -11.82 0.15 -1.90
C TRP A 185 -10.74 -0.92 -1.80
N THR A 186 -10.39 -1.49 -2.94
CA THR A 186 -9.34 -2.52 -3.01
C THR A 186 -7.94 -1.91 -3.11
N ASP A 187 -7.83 -0.71 -3.70
CA ASP A 187 -6.58 -0.01 -3.97
C ASP A 187 -6.29 1.00 -2.85
N ARG A 188 -5.19 0.83 -2.11
CA ARG A 188 -4.96 1.55 -0.84
C ARG A 188 -3.56 2.13 -0.73
N VAL A 189 -3.41 3.18 0.10
CA VAL A 189 -2.12 3.77 0.47
C VAL A 189 -2.06 3.97 1.99
N LEU A 190 -1.23 3.18 2.65
CA LEU A 190 -0.98 3.23 4.09
C LEU A 190 0.45 3.68 4.36
N TRP A 191 0.69 4.17 5.57
CA TRP A 191 2.03 4.51 6.03
C TRP A 191 2.24 4.17 7.50
N ARG A 192 3.51 4.03 7.87
CA ARG A 192 3.98 3.88 9.25
C ARG A 192 5.27 4.67 9.42
N SER A 193 5.44 5.29 10.58
CA SER A 193 6.68 5.98 10.95
C SER A 193 7.25 5.50 12.27
N LYS A 194 8.58 5.57 12.42
CA LYS A 194 9.25 5.44 13.72
C LYS A 194 9.16 6.76 14.47
N GLY A 195 8.23 6.81 15.42
CA GLY A 195 8.03 7.98 16.28
C GLY A 195 7.01 8.99 15.73
N LYS A 196 6.39 9.73 16.65
CA LYS A 196 5.30 10.67 16.34
C LYS A 196 5.81 11.96 15.67
N SER A 197 6.99 12.44 16.04
CA SER A 197 7.54 13.73 15.57
C SER A 197 8.00 13.70 14.11
N SER A 198 8.19 12.52 13.53
CA SER A 198 8.61 12.30 12.14
C SER A 198 7.46 11.78 11.27
N ALA A 199 6.23 11.73 11.79
CA ALA A 199 5.09 11.16 11.07
C ALA A 199 4.80 11.93 9.77
N PRO A 200 4.60 11.25 8.63
CA PRO A 200 4.20 11.88 7.39
C PRO A 200 2.87 12.59 7.53
N HIS A 201 2.84 13.84 7.08
CA HIS A 201 1.61 14.59 6.89
C HIS A 201 1.07 14.28 5.50
N GLN A 202 -0.06 13.59 5.44
CA GLN A 202 -0.74 13.29 4.18
C GLN A 202 -1.48 14.54 3.69
N LEU A 203 -1.07 15.06 2.54
CA LEU A 203 -1.66 16.23 1.90
C LEU A 203 -2.87 15.86 1.04
N ILE A 204 -2.77 14.72 0.35
CA ILE A 204 -3.78 14.26 -0.61
C ILE A 204 -3.94 12.75 -0.45
N TYR A 205 -5.20 12.30 -0.51
CA TYR A 205 -5.55 10.91 -0.72
C TYR A 205 -6.82 10.84 -1.56
N ALA A 206 -6.71 10.38 -2.81
CA ALA A 206 -7.80 10.47 -3.77
C ALA A 206 -7.72 9.38 -4.85
N SER A 207 -8.82 9.23 -5.59
CA SER A 207 -8.88 8.43 -6.80
C SER A 207 -9.13 9.29 -8.03
N ALA A 208 -8.43 8.99 -9.13
CA ALA A 208 -8.65 9.58 -10.44
C ALA A 208 -9.72 8.78 -11.19
N MET A 209 -10.99 9.12 -10.93
CA MET A 209 -12.15 8.37 -11.46
C MET A 209 -12.35 8.53 -12.98
N ASP A 210 -11.74 9.55 -13.56
CA ASP A 210 -11.72 9.88 -14.99
C ASP A 210 -10.68 9.08 -15.79
N ILE A 211 -9.69 8.48 -15.12
CA ILE A 211 -8.72 7.58 -15.75
C ILE A 211 -9.32 6.18 -15.89
N MET A 212 -9.87 5.92 -17.07
CA MET A 212 -10.61 4.71 -17.41
C MET A 212 -9.77 3.79 -18.30
N MET A 213 -8.78 3.12 -17.71
CA MET A 213 -7.91 2.14 -18.41
C MET A 213 -8.01 0.72 -17.84
N SER A 214 -8.69 0.55 -16.71
CA SER A 214 -8.86 -0.71 -15.99
C SER A 214 -10.29 -0.83 -15.44
N ASP A 215 -10.66 -2.01 -14.94
CA ASP A 215 -11.83 -2.20 -14.07
C ASP A 215 -11.59 -1.68 -12.63
N HIS A 216 -10.37 -1.24 -12.34
CA HIS A 216 -9.99 -0.43 -11.19
C HIS A 216 -9.87 1.07 -11.56
N ARG A 217 -9.89 1.94 -10.55
CA ARG A 217 -9.59 3.39 -10.68
C ARG A 217 -8.31 3.71 -9.94
N LEU A 218 -7.48 4.56 -10.55
CA LEU A 218 -6.16 4.90 -10.02
C LEU A 218 -6.30 5.59 -8.66
N VAL A 219 -5.48 5.20 -7.69
CA VAL A 219 -5.37 5.83 -6.38
C VAL A 219 -4.01 6.51 -6.27
N TYR A 220 -3.99 7.72 -5.71
CA TYR A 220 -2.77 8.47 -5.46
C TYR A 220 -2.84 9.16 -4.11
N ALA A 221 -1.65 9.36 -3.54
CA ALA A 221 -1.50 10.09 -2.29
C ALA A 221 -0.21 10.93 -2.35
N ALA A 222 -0.23 12.05 -1.64
CA ALA A 222 0.92 12.93 -1.50
C ALA A 222 1.21 13.16 -0.01
N PHE A 223 2.50 13.16 0.34
CA PHE A 223 2.96 13.26 1.72
C PHE A 223 4.09 14.27 1.84
N VAL A 224 4.17 14.91 3.00
CA VAL A 224 5.33 15.70 3.44
C VAL A 224 5.82 15.13 4.76
N PHE A 225 7.11 14.88 4.88
CA PHE A 225 7.73 14.44 6.12
C PHE A 225 9.16 15.00 6.22
N PRO A 226 9.65 15.24 7.45
CA PRO A 226 11.02 15.70 7.65
C PRO A 226 12.03 14.58 7.32
N VAL A 227 13.17 14.98 6.77
CA VAL A 227 14.33 14.10 6.58
C VAL A 227 15.49 14.58 7.45
N SER A 228 16.23 13.63 8.01
CA SER A 228 17.40 13.89 8.85
C SER A 228 18.58 14.28 7.98
N ALA A 229 19.28 15.36 8.35
CA ALA A 229 20.50 15.79 7.67
C ALA A 229 21.57 14.69 7.72
N CYS A 230 22.42 14.62 6.70
CA CYS A 230 23.53 13.66 6.64
C CYS A 230 24.58 14.00 7.70
N ALA A 231 24.78 13.13 8.69
CA ALA A 231 25.78 13.30 9.75
C ALA A 231 27.22 13.37 9.19
N GLN A 232 27.46 12.84 7.99
CA GLN A 232 28.78 12.83 7.34
C GLN A 232 29.15 14.15 6.63
N GLY A 233 28.27 15.15 6.61
CA GLY A 233 28.51 16.45 5.98
C GLY A 233 29.17 17.52 6.88
N LEU A 234 29.32 17.26 8.19
CA LEU A 234 29.86 18.22 9.18
C LEU A 234 31.39 18.12 9.40
N MET A 235 32.08 17.30 8.61
CA MET A 235 33.55 17.26 8.57
C MET A 235 34.08 17.73 7.21
N ARG A 236 33.83 19.00 6.87
CA ARG A 236 34.62 19.76 5.89
C ARG A 236 34.83 21.18 6.38
#